data_AF-A0A0G0SLA2-F1
#
_entry.id   AF-A0A0G0SLA2-F1
#
_cell.length_a   1.000
_cell.length_b   1.000
_cell.length_c   1.000
_cell.angle_alpha   90.00
_cell.angle_beta   90.00
_cell.angle_gamma   90.00
#
_symmetry.space_group_name_H-M   'P 1'
#
loop_
_entity.id
_entity.type
_entity.pdbx_description
1 polymer ?
#
loop_
_entity_poly.entity_id
_entity_poly.type
_entity_poly.pdbx_seq_one_letter_code
_entity_poly.pdbx_strand_id
1 'polypeptide(L)'
;MFTLFFLGWDPAKFQNDPNLIRFETYDWVRVLRFDKFYFPDLGDSGTTFSDISKVYSGRKVLFIGKGGDFPEGLPKLLTVDFLNGDRAFEIVETK
;
A
#
# COMPACT_ATOMS: atom_id res chain seq x y z
N MET A 1 1.31 -10.27 -5.08
CA MET A 1 1.79 -9.86 -6.42
C MET A 1 0.77 -8.90 -6.98
N PHE A 2 1.06 -7.60 -7.01
CA PHE A 2 0.06 -6.58 -7.35
C PHE A 2 0.19 -6.13 -8.81
N THR A 3 -0.97 -6.09 -9.44
CA THR A 3 -1.23 -5.79 -10.84
C THR A 3 -1.20 -4.27 -11.05
N LEU A 4 -0.04 -3.73 -11.43
CA LEU A 4 0.14 -2.31 -11.78
C LEU A 4 -0.47 -1.95 -13.15
N PHE A 5 -1.38 -2.76 -13.69
CA PHE A 5 -1.76 -2.68 -15.11
C PHE A 5 -2.86 -1.68 -15.46
N PHE A 6 -3.47 -0.97 -14.49
CA PHE A 6 -4.65 -0.13 -14.83
C PHE A 6 -4.81 1.19 -14.06
N LEU A 7 -3.77 1.71 -13.40
CA LEU A 7 -3.90 2.93 -12.58
C LEU A 7 -3.81 4.25 -13.38
N GLY A 8 -3.87 4.21 -14.72
CA GLY A 8 -3.86 5.42 -15.55
C GLY A 8 -2.57 6.24 -15.48
N TRP A 9 -1.49 5.68 -14.92
CA TRP A 9 -0.19 6.34 -14.81
C TRP A 9 0.80 5.76 -15.80
N ASP A 10 1.56 6.64 -16.45
CA ASP A 10 2.59 6.28 -17.42
C ASP A 10 3.80 5.65 -16.71
N PRO A 11 4.10 4.36 -16.93
CA PRO A 11 5.20 3.67 -16.27
C PRO A 11 6.57 4.24 -16.64
N ALA A 12 6.73 4.86 -17.82
CA ALA A 12 8.00 5.43 -18.25
C ALA A 12 8.48 6.53 -17.29
N LYS A 13 7.54 7.26 -16.66
CA LYS A 13 7.84 8.34 -15.71
C LYS A 13 8.51 7.85 -14.43
N PHE A 14 8.31 6.59 -14.04
CA PHE A 14 8.78 6.06 -12.76
C PHE A 14 10.02 5.18 -12.88
N GLN A 15 10.51 4.91 -14.10
CA GLN A 15 11.67 4.02 -14.32
C GLN A 15 12.94 4.52 -13.63
N ASN A 16 13.10 5.84 -13.56
CA ASN A 16 14.26 6.54 -12.98
C ASN A 16 13.86 7.43 -11.78
N ASP A 17 12.76 7.08 -11.10
CA ASP A 17 12.28 7.84 -9.95
C ASP A 17 13.36 7.82 -8.83
N PRO A 18 13.74 8.98 -8.25
CA PRO A 18 14.79 9.03 -7.22
C PRO A 18 14.38 8.36 -5.90
N ASN A 19 13.10 8.13 -5.67
CA ASN A 19 12.56 7.40 -4.53
C ASN A 19 12.29 5.92 -4.85
N LEU A 20 12.68 5.43 -6.03
CA LEU A 20 12.51 4.03 -6.41
C LEU A 20 13.37 3.12 -5.53
N ILE A 21 12.70 2.29 -4.74
CA ILE A 21 13.33 1.23 -3.97
C ILE A 21 12.84 -0.10 -4.53
N ARG A 22 13.76 -0.88 -5.11
CA ARG A 22 13.49 -2.21 -5.65
C ARG A 22 14.67 -3.14 -5.44
N PHE A 23 14.41 -4.44 -5.45
CA PHE A 23 15.45 -5.47 -5.41
C PHE A 23 15.05 -6.68 -6.24
N GLU A 24 16.06 -7.42 -6.70
CA GLU A 24 15.89 -8.63 -7.51
C GLU A 24 16.00 -9.87 -6.62
N THR A 25 15.04 -10.80 -6.75
CA THR A 25 15.03 -12.07 -6.02
C THR A 25 14.27 -13.13 -6.79
N TYR A 26 14.86 -14.32 -6.96
CA TYR A 26 14.24 -15.46 -7.67
C TYR A 26 13.65 -15.10 -9.05
N ASP A 27 14.38 -14.34 -9.87
CA ASP A 27 13.93 -13.83 -11.18
C ASP A 27 12.76 -12.83 -11.15
N TRP A 28 12.42 -12.31 -9.96
CA TRP A 28 11.44 -11.25 -9.78
C TRP A 28 12.09 -9.93 -9.37
N VAL A 29 11.58 -8.83 -9.93
CA VAL A 29 11.83 -7.48 -9.40
C VAL A 29 10.75 -7.16 -8.37
N ARG A 30 11.13 -7.02 -7.11
CA ARG A 30 10.24 -6.54 -6.05
C ARG A 30 10.38 -5.04 -5.89
N VAL A 31 9.28 -4.31 -6.04
CA VAL A 31 9.23 -2.86 -5.86
C VAL A 31 8.62 -2.55 -4.51
N LEU A 32 9.35 -1.83 -3.66
CA LEU A 32 8.91 -1.43 -2.32
C LEU A 32 8.34 -0.02 -2.30
N ARG A 33 8.90 0.88 -3.10
CA ARG A 33 8.49 2.30 -3.14
C ARG A 33 8.86 2.93 -4.48
N PHE A 34 8.06 3.88 -4.93
CA PHE A 34 8.42 4.87 -5.96
C PHE A 34 7.46 6.07 -5.85
N ASP A 35 7.88 7.27 -6.25
CA ASP A 35 7.07 8.48 -6.14
C ASP A 35 6.41 8.60 -4.75
N LYS A 36 5.07 8.62 -4.71
CA LYS A 36 4.22 8.63 -3.52
C LYS A 36 3.73 7.24 -3.09
N PHE A 37 4.01 6.19 -3.86
CA PHE A 37 3.52 4.83 -3.63
C PHE A 37 4.50 4.05 -2.77
N TYR A 38 3.96 3.41 -1.74
CA TYR A 38 4.72 2.58 -0.81
C TYR A 38 3.97 1.26 -0.61
N PHE A 39 4.69 0.14 -0.72
CA PHE A 39 4.14 -1.21 -0.68
C PHE A 39 4.73 -2.02 0.50
N PRO A 40 4.45 -1.61 1.74
CA PRO A 40 4.87 -2.35 2.92
C PRO A 40 4.06 -3.63 3.09
N ASP A 41 4.58 -4.55 3.91
CA ASP A 41 3.74 -5.53 4.59
C ASP A 41 3.21 -4.87 5.88
N LEU A 42 1.90 -4.69 6.00
CA LEU A 42 1.28 -4.06 7.17
C LEU A 42 1.26 -4.98 8.41
N GLY A 43 1.58 -6.27 8.24
CA GLY A 43 1.72 -7.22 9.34
C GLY A 43 3.08 -7.19 10.04
N ASP A 44 4.09 -6.57 9.41
CA ASP A 44 5.45 -6.54 9.93
C ASP A 44 5.69 -5.35 10.88
N SER A 45 6.50 -5.60 11.92
CA SER A 45 6.93 -4.55 12.85
C SER A 45 7.75 -3.48 12.12
N GLY A 46 7.43 -2.20 12.35
CA GLY A 46 8.06 -1.06 11.67
C GLY A 46 7.33 -0.64 10.40
N THR A 47 6.37 -1.42 9.93
CA THR A 47 5.55 -1.12 8.75
C THR A 47 4.05 -1.31 9.00
N THR A 48 3.63 -1.45 10.26
CA THR A 48 2.21 -1.49 10.61
C THR A 48 1.51 -0.17 10.28
N PHE A 49 0.18 -0.18 10.25
CA PHE A 49 -0.62 1.04 10.13
C PHE A 49 -0.19 2.11 11.13
N SER A 50 0.07 1.73 12.39
CA SER A 50 0.48 2.65 13.46
C SER A 50 1.87 3.24 13.20
N ASP A 51 2.83 2.39 12.80
CA ASP A 51 4.21 2.81 12.52
C ASP A 51 4.25 3.84 11.37
N ILE A 52 3.54 3.53 10.29
CA ILE A 52 3.48 4.41 9.11
C ILE A 52 2.72 5.70 9.45
N SER A 53 1.58 5.62 10.15
CA SER A 53 0.82 6.81 10.56
C SER A 53 1.65 7.75 11.42
N LYS A 54 2.52 7.21 12.28
CA LYS A 54 3.45 8.01 13.08
C LYS A 54 4.52 8.69 12.22
N VAL A 55 5.12 7.97 11.27
CA VAL A 55 6.15 8.50 10.37
C VAL A 55 5.58 9.62 9.48
N TYR A 56 4.34 9.48 9.02
CA TYR A 56 3.68 10.44 8.14
C TYR A 56 2.63 11.30 8.87
N SER A 57 2.80 11.51 10.18
CA SER A 57 1.88 12.33 10.98
C SER A 57 1.71 13.74 10.40
N GLY A 58 0.46 14.20 10.34
CA GLY A 58 0.08 15.48 9.74
C GLY A 58 0.06 15.48 8.21
N ARG A 59 0.16 14.30 7.57
CA ARG A 59 -0.02 14.13 6.13
C ARG A 59 -1.21 13.24 5.86
N LYS A 60 -1.87 13.52 4.74
CA LYS A 60 -2.89 12.62 4.19
C LYS A 60 -2.23 11.36 3.65
N VAL A 61 -2.59 10.22 4.22
CA VAL A 61 -2.11 8.91 3.75
C VAL A 61 -3.33 8.03 3.49
N LEU A 62 -3.37 7.44 2.29
CA LEU A 62 -4.36 6.44 1.91
C LEU A 62 -3.73 5.06 2.13
N PHE A 63 -4.34 4.27 3.00
CA PHE A 63 -3.91 2.90 3.25
C PHE A 63 -4.85 1.92 2.54
N ILE A 64 -4.28 0.86 2.00
CA ILE A 64 -4.99 -0.29 1.43
C ILE A 64 -4.38 -1.52 2.09
N GLY A 65 -5.17 -2.24 2.87
CA GLY A 65 -4.73 -3.39 3.65
C GLY A 65 -5.80 -4.47 3.70
N LYS A 66 -5.46 -5.65 4.20
CA LYS A 66 -6.44 -6.72 4.45
C LYS A 66 -7.15 -6.49 5.79
N GLY A 67 -8.18 -7.30 6.06
CA GLY A 67 -8.80 -7.34 7.38
C GLY A 67 -7.76 -7.62 8.49
N GLY A 68 -7.83 -6.84 9.57
CA GLY A 68 -6.94 -6.93 10.72
C GLY A 68 -5.68 -6.05 10.63
N ASP A 69 -5.42 -5.40 9.50
CA ASP A 69 -4.28 -4.45 9.40
C ASP A 69 -4.59 -3.10 10.05
N PHE A 70 -5.88 -2.82 10.32
CA PHE A 70 -6.36 -1.57 10.86
C PHE A 70 -7.01 -1.75 12.23
N PRO A 71 -6.94 -0.76 13.14
CA PRO A 71 -7.66 -0.78 14.41
C PRO A 71 -9.17 -0.99 14.22
N GLU A 72 -9.76 -1.75 15.14
CA GLU A 72 -11.22 -1.92 15.16
C GLU A 72 -11.93 -0.56 15.31
N GLY A 73 -13.04 -0.40 14.59
CA GLY A 73 -13.83 0.83 14.61
C GLY A 73 -13.27 1.99 13.78
N LEU A 74 -12.09 1.85 13.17
CA LEU A 74 -11.58 2.87 12.24
C LEU A 74 -12.53 3.01 11.02
N PRO A 75 -12.99 4.23 10.69
CA PRO A 75 -13.86 4.44 9.53
C PRO A 75 -13.18 4.00 8.23
N LYS A 76 -13.89 3.16 7.46
CA LYS A 76 -13.44 2.71 6.14
C LYS A 76 -14.01 3.63 5.08
N LEU A 77 -13.15 4.09 4.17
CA LEU A 77 -13.55 4.83 2.98
C LEU A 77 -14.19 3.89 1.96
N LEU A 78 -13.58 2.72 1.77
CA LEU A 78 -14.03 1.71 0.83
C LEU A 78 -13.63 0.33 1.31
N THR A 79 -14.42 -0.66 0.93
CA THR A 79 -14.10 -2.08 1.09
C THR A 79 -14.19 -2.75 -0.26
N VAL A 80 -13.25 -3.63 -0.54
CA VAL A 80 -13.21 -4.44 -1.77
C VAL A 80 -13.36 -5.89 -1.35
N ASP A 81 -14.33 -6.58 -1.93
CA ASP A 81 -14.58 -7.99 -1.68
C ASP A 81 -14.14 -8.81 -2.89
N PHE A 82 -13.72 -10.04 -2.65
CA PHE A 82 -13.48 -11.03 -3.70
C PHE A 82 -14.81 -11.48 -4.33
N LEU A 83 -14.73 -12.16 -5.48
CA LEU A 83 -15.93 -12.68 -6.17
C LEU A 83 -16.72 -13.70 -5.35
N ASN A 84 -16.11 -14.30 -4.32
CA ASN A 84 -16.76 -15.21 -3.39
C ASN A 84 -17.45 -14.50 -2.21
N GLY A 85 -17.37 -13.17 -2.13
CA GLY A 85 -17.95 -12.35 -1.06
C GLY A 85 -17.04 -12.15 0.15
N ASP A 86 -15.85 -12.76 0.19
CA ASP A 86 -14.90 -12.54 1.28
C ASP A 86 -14.22 -11.17 1.16
N ARG A 87 -13.92 -10.55 2.31
CA ARG A 87 -13.22 -9.27 2.35
C ARG A 87 -11.81 -9.41 1.80
N ALA A 88 -11.51 -8.72 0.70
CA ALA A 88 -10.17 -8.67 0.12
C ALA A 88 -9.36 -7.53 0.75
N PHE A 89 -9.87 -6.30 0.65
CA PHE A 89 -9.17 -5.11 1.13
C PHE A 89 -10.10 -4.13 1.84
N GLU A 90 -9.54 -3.41 2.79
CA GLU A 90 -10.12 -2.22 3.42
C GLU A 90 -9.25 -1.01 3.05
N ILE A 91 -9.91 0.11 2.78
CA ILE A 91 -9.26 1.37 2.44
C ILE A 91 -9.60 2.41 3.51
N VAL A 92 -8.57 3.00 4.12
CA VAL A 92 -8.70 4.02 5.16
C VAL A 92 -7.82 5.22 4.85
N GLU A 93 -8.16 6.39 5.39
CA GLU A 93 -7.35 7.60 5.29
C GLU A 93 -6.97 8.11 6.69
N THR A 94 -5.73 8.57 6.84
CA THR A 94 -5.29 9.37 8.00
C THR A 94 -5.00 10.81 7.58
N LYS A 95 -5.03 11.75 8.54
CA LYS A 95 -4.68 13.16 8.34
C LYS A 95 -3.44 13.54 9.14
#